data_AF-I7LKT8-F1
#
_entry.id   AF-I7LKT8-F1
#
_cell.length_a   1.000
_cell.length_b   1.000
_cell.length_c   1.000
_cell.angle_alpha   90.00
_cell.angle_beta   90.00
_cell.angle_gamma   90.00
#
_symmetry.space_group_name_H-M   'P 1'
#
loop_
_entity.id
_entity.type
_entity.pdbx_description
1 polymer ?
#
loop_
_entity_poly.entity_id
_entity_poly.type
_entity_poly.pdbx_seq_one_letter_code
_entity_poly.pdbx_strand_id
1 'polypeptide(L)'
;MNINSITLDTSSLLKVSSDNTKNNVNFEEYLKKALDRVNEKQVEAENATIDLITGQAQDIHQVMLATEEARLTLELAVQIRNKLVDAYQEIMRIQI
;
A
#
# COMPACT_ATOMS: atom_id res chain seq x y z
N MET A 1 62.83 12.95 2.88
CA MET A 1 61.44 13.42 2.95
C MET A 1 60.72 12.77 1.79
N ASN A 2 59.95 11.69 2.03
CA ASN A 2 59.32 10.90 0.97
C ASN A 2 57.83 11.29 0.93
N ILE A 3 57.43 12.05 -0.09
CA ILE A 3 56.05 12.51 -0.28
C ILE A 3 55.28 11.43 -1.05
N ASN A 4 54.58 10.57 -0.30
CA ASN A 4 53.67 9.57 -0.88
C ASN A 4 52.47 10.29 -1.52
N SER A 5 52.33 10.19 -2.83
CA SER A 5 51.20 10.74 -3.59
C SER A 5 49.92 10.03 -3.18
N ILE A 6 49.01 10.77 -2.55
CA ILE A 6 47.62 10.34 -2.30
C ILE A 6 46.92 10.32 -3.66
N THR A 7 46.90 9.15 -4.30
CA THR A 7 45.96 8.87 -5.38
C THR A 7 44.62 8.54 -4.73
N LEU A 8 43.63 9.41 -4.91
CA LEU A 8 42.25 9.12 -4.52
C LEU A 8 41.75 7.93 -5.35
N ASP A 9 41.57 6.78 -4.70
CA ASP A 9 40.86 5.62 -5.24
C ASP A 9 39.38 5.98 -5.38
N THR A 10 39.03 6.59 -6.52
CA THR A 10 37.65 6.95 -6.87
C THR A 10 36.79 5.72 -7.18
N SER A 11 37.38 4.52 -7.34
CA SER A 11 36.65 3.25 -7.46
C SER A 11 35.89 2.87 -6.19
N SER A 12 36.40 3.24 -5.01
CA SER A 12 35.69 3.05 -3.74
C SER A 12 34.43 3.92 -3.63
N LEU A 13 34.43 5.12 -4.24
CA LEU A 13 33.28 6.04 -4.24
C LEU A 13 32.15 5.58 -5.19
N LEU A 14 32.46 4.79 -6.22
CA LEU A 14 31.46 4.19 -7.11
C LEU A 14 30.81 2.93 -6.52
N LYS A 15 31.38 2.36 -5.45
CA LYS A 15 30.86 1.14 -4.80
C LYS A 15 29.80 1.43 -3.73
N VAL A 16 29.67 2.68 -3.29
CA VAL A 16 28.63 3.14 -2.34
C VAL A 16 27.24 3.27 -2.99
N SER A 17 27.14 3.28 -4.32
CA SER A 17 25.84 3.38 -5.01
C SER A 17 25.15 2.03 -5.26
N SER A 18 25.79 0.90 -4.93
CA SER A 18 25.27 -0.44 -5.23
C SER A 18 24.99 -1.29 -3.99
N ASP A 19 24.58 -0.65 -2.89
CA ASP A 19 24.02 -1.36 -1.72
C ASP A 19 22.72 -0.75 -1.20
N ASN A 20 21.86 -0.30 -2.14
CA ASN A 20 20.42 -0.14 -1.89
C ASN A 20 19.68 -1.47 -2.13
N THR A 21 20.28 -2.56 -1.64
CA THR A 21 19.70 -3.90 -1.74
C THR A 21 18.53 -4.00 -0.76
N LYS A 22 17.31 -3.90 -1.32
CA LYS A 22 16.08 -4.52 -0.79
C LYS A 22 15.45 -3.89 0.45
N ASN A 23 15.11 -2.61 0.36
CA ASN A 23 13.92 -2.10 1.04
C ASN A 23 13.00 -1.34 0.07
N ASN A 24 12.94 -1.80 -1.18
CA ASN A 24 11.87 -1.43 -2.09
C ASN A 24 10.62 -2.16 -1.62
N VAL A 25 9.87 -1.57 -0.69
CA VAL A 25 8.46 -1.95 -0.51
C VAL A 25 7.82 -1.71 -1.87
N ASN A 26 7.58 -2.78 -2.62
CA ASN A 26 7.02 -2.66 -3.96
C ASN A 26 5.62 -2.05 -3.81
N PHE A 27 5.40 -0.86 -4.39
CA PHE A 27 4.11 -0.18 -4.30
C PHE A 27 2.98 -1.08 -4.80
N GLU A 28 3.24 -1.89 -5.84
CA GLU A 28 2.31 -2.90 -6.33
C GLU A 28 1.93 -3.92 -5.24
N GLU A 29 2.91 -4.42 -4.49
CA GLU A 29 2.66 -5.38 -3.41
C GLU A 29 1.88 -4.74 -2.26
N TYR A 30 2.18 -3.48 -1.93
CA TYR A 30 1.44 -2.73 -0.92
C TYR A 30 -0.01 -2.46 -1.37
N LEU A 31 -0.20 -2.03 -2.61
CA LEU A 31 -1.52 -1.78 -3.19
C LEU A 31 -2.34 -3.07 -3.25
N LYS A 32 -1.71 -4.18 -3.64
CA LYS A 32 -2.33 -5.50 -3.65
C LYS A 32 -2.80 -5.90 -2.25
N LYS A 33 -1.91 -5.79 -1.24
CA LYS A 33 -2.28 -6.05 0.16
C LYS A 33 -3.39 -5.14 0.66
N ALA A 34 -3.42 -3.87 0.23
CA ALA A 34 -4.49 -2.95 0.60
C ALA A 34 -5.83 -3.35 -0.03
N LEU A 35 -5.84 -3.78 -1.29
CA LEU A 35 -7.04 -4.31 -1.95
C LEU A 35 -7.52 -5.62 -1.32
N ASP A 36 -6.60 -6.53 -1.00
CA ASP A 36 -6.92 -7.77 -0.29
C ASP A 36 -7.57 -7.47 1.07
N ARG A 37 -7.07 -6.45 1.78
CA ARG A 37 -7.62 -5.99 3.06
C ARG A 37 -9.01 -5.37 2.93
N VAL A 38 -9.29 -4.62 1.86
CA VAL A 38 -10.64 -4.10 1.58
C VAL A 38 -11.60 -5.28 1.38
N ASN A 39 -11.19 -6.30 0.63
CA ASN A 39 -11.98 -7.50 0.40
C ASN A 39 -12.23 -8.28 1.69
N GLU A 40 -11.21 -8.47 2.54
CA GLU A 40 -11.38 -9.07 3.87
C GLU A 40 -12.41 -8.32 4.72
N LYS A 41 -12.35 -6.98 4.73
CA LYS A 41 -13.31 -6.15 5.47
C LYS A 41 -14.73 -6.25 4.94
N GLN A 42 -14.89 -6.39 3.63
CA GLN A 42 -16.20 -6.63 3.02
C GLN A 42 -16.77 -8.00 3.44
N VAL A 43 -15.96 -9.06 3.41
CA VAL A 43 -16.36 -10.41 3.82
C VAL A 43 -16.65 -10.48 5.31
N GLU A 44 -15.86 -9.79 6.14
CA GLU A 44 -16.11 -9.68 7.58
C GLU A 44 -17.48 -9.05 7.87
N ALA A 45 -17.82 -7.95 7.19
CA ALA A 45 -19.12 -7.30 7.32
C ALA A 45 -20.29 -8.18 6.83
N GLU A 46 -20.11 -8.93 5.73
CA GLU A 46 -21.10 -9.89 5.25
C GLU A 46 -21.33 -11.03 6.25
N ASN A 47 -20.26 -11.62 6.79
CA ASN A 47 -20.37 -12.67 7.80
C ASN A 47 -21.04 -12.17 9.07
N ALA A 48 -20.65 -10.99 9.56
CA ALA A 48 -21.27 -10.36 10.71
C ALA A 48 -22.78 -10.11 10.47
N THR A 49 -23.15 -9.72 9.25
CA THR A 49 -24.56 -9.55 8.85
C THR A 49 -25.32 -10.88 8.84
N ILE A 50 -24.72 -11.95 8.31
CA ILE A 50 -25.31 -13.31 8.30
C ILE A 50 -25.48 -13.83 9.72
N ASP A 51 -24.50 -13.64 10.59
CA ASP A 51 -24.56 -14.07 12.00
C ASP A 51 -25.65 -13.33 12.78
N LEU A 52 -25.94 -12.08 12.41
CA LEU A 52 -27.07 -11.32 12.94
C LEU A 52 -28.42 -11.91 12.51
N ILE A 53 -28.56 -12.17 11.21
CA ILE A 53 -29.82 -12.66 10.63
C ILE A 53 -30.14 -14.08 11.11
N THR A 54 -29.10 -14.90 11.32
CA THR A 54 -29.23 -16.28 11.84
C THR A 54 -29.49 -16.34 13.35
N GLY A 55 -29.45 -15.19 14.05
CA GLY A 55 -29.69 -15.10 15.49
C GLY A 55 -28.54 -15.60 16.36
N GLN A 56 -27.35 -15.82 15.79
CA GLN A 56 -26.14 -16.20 16.53
C GLN A 56 -25.38 -14.99 17.09
N ALA A 57 -25.56 -13.80 16.52
CA ALA A 57 -24.94 -12.58 17.03
C ALA A 57 -25.85 -11.88 18.05
N GLN A 58 -25.35 -11.78 19.28
CA GLN A 58 -26.00 -11.08 20.39
C GLN A 58 -25.91 -9.54 20.27
N ASP A 59 -25.09 -9.02 19.33
CA ASP A 59 -24.63 -7.64 19.34
C ASP A 59 -24.78 -6.94 17.98
N ILE A 60 -25.95 -6.33 17.76
CA ILE A 60 -26.30 -5.55 16.56
C ILE A 60 -25.31 -4.40 16.31
N HIS A 61 -24.70 -3.88 17.37
CA HIS A 61 -23.71 -2.80 17.28
C HIS A 61 -22.44 -3.24 16.55
N GLN A 62 -22.00 -4.49 16.73
CA GLN A 62 -20.81 -5.03 16.07
C GLN A 62 -20.98 -5.08 14.55
N VAL A 63 -22.17 -5.48 14.09
CA VAL A 63 -22.52 -5.59 12.67
C VAL A 63 -22.66 -4.23 12.03
N MET A 64 -23.31 -3.29 12.72
CA MET A 64 -23.40 -1.91 12.26
C MET A 64 -22.01 -1.29 12.13
N LEU A 65 -21.13 -1.53 13.11
CA LEU A 65 -19.75 -1.04 13.07
C LEU A 65 -18.94 -1.66 11.93
N ALA A 66 -19.01 -2.98 11.76
CA ALA A 66 -18.31 -3.68 10.67
C ALA A 66 -18.79 -3.21 9.29
N THR A 67 -20.10 -2.97 9.14
CA THR A 67 -20.68 -2.45 7.90
C THR A 67 -20.20 -1.02 7.61
N GLU A 68 -20.15 -0.17 8.63
CA GLU A 68 -19.66 1.21 8.48
C GLU A 68 -18.15 1.25 8.18
N GLU A 69 -17.36 0.38 8.83
CA GLU A 69 -15.92 0.23 8.55
C GLU A 69 -15.70 -0.23 7.10
N ALA A 70 -16.44 -1.23 6.63
CA ALA A 70 -16.35 -1.73 5.27
C ALA A 70 -16.73 -0.64 4.24
N ARG A 71 -17.78 0.14 4.51
CA ARG A 71 -18.20 1.26 3.66
C ARG A 71 -17.11 2.34 3.56
N LEU A 72 -16.58 2.80 4.68
CA LEU A 72 -15.53 3.81 4.71
C LEU A 72 -14.27 3.33 3.98
N THR A 73 -13.91 2.06 4.20
CA THR A 73 -12.75 1.42 3.56
C THR A 73 -12.92 1.34 2.04
N LEU A 74 -14.12 1.02 1.56
CA LEU A 74 -14.44 1.01 0.14
C LEU A 74 -14.37 2.42 -0.47
N GLU A 75 -14.93 3.43 0.20
CA GLU A 75 -14.87 4.82 -0.26
C GLU A 75 -13.41 5.29 -0.38
N LEU A 76 -12.57 4.96 0.61
CA LEU A 76 -11.13 5.24 0.56
C LEU A 76 -10.46 4.53 -0.62
N ALA A 77 -10.77 3.26 -0.86
CA ALA A 77 -10.21 2.50 -1.98
C ALA A 77 -10.55 3.13 -3.34
N VAL A 78 -11.78 3.63 -3.51
CA VAL A 78 -12.21 4.35 -4.73
C VAL A 78 -11.41 5.65 -4.90
N GLN A 79 -11.19 6.41 -3.83
CA GLN A 79 -10.38 7.64 -3.88
C GLN A 79 -8.93 7.34 -4.30
N ILE A 80 -8.33 6.29 -3.75
CA ILE A 80 -6.98 5.85 -4.11
C ILE A 80 -6.94 5.44 -5.59
N ARG A 81 -7.90 4.62 -6.05
CA ARG A 81 -8.03 4.23 -7.45
C ARG A 81 -8.05 5.44 -8.38
N ASN A 82 -8.87 6.45 -8.07
CA ASN A 82 -8.95 7.67 -8.87
C ASN A 82 -7.61 8.40 -8.91
N LYS A 83 -6.95 8.56 -7.74
CA LYS A 83 -5.64 9.23 -7.66
C LYS A 83 -4.54 8.51 -8.44
N LEU A 84 -4.59 7.18 -8.52
CA LEU A 84 -3.66 6.40 -9.33
C LEU A 84 -3.89 6.56 -10.83
N VAL A 85 -5.16 6.61 -11.25
CA VAL A 85 -5.51 6.91 -12.64
C VAL A 85 -5.04 8.32 -13.02
N ASP A 86 -5.26 9.31 -12.14
CA ASP A 86 -4.81 10.69 -12.36
C ASP A 86 -3.28 10.76 -12.46
N ALA A 87 -2.55 10.10 -11.55
CA ALA A 87 -1.09 10.06 -11.57
C ALA A 87 -0.56 9.40 -12.87
N TYR A 88 -1.21 8.33 -13.34
CA TYR A 88 -0.87 7.72 -14.62
C TYR A 88 -1.10 8.67 -15.80
N GLN A 89 -2.23 9.39 -15.81
CA GLN A 89 -2.52 10.40 -16.82
C GLN A 89 -1.52 11.57 -16.79
N GLU A 90 -1.08 11.99 -15.61
CA GLU A 90 -0.10 13.08 -15.47
C GLU A 90 1.27 12.69 -16.01
N ILE A 91 1.75 11.48 -15.73
CA ILE A 91 3.01 10.96 -16.29
C ILE A 91 2.96 10.94 -17.83
N MET A 92 1.82 10.56 -18.41
CA MET A 92 1.62 10.58 -19.87
C MET A 92 1.67 12.00 -20.46
N ARG A 93 1.23 13.02 -19.70
CA ARG A 93 1.26 14.43 -20.15
C ARG A 93 2.66 15.05 -20.09
N ILE A 94 3.58 14.50 -19.29
CA ILE A 94 4.96 15.01 -19.18
C ILE A 94 5.80 14.66 -20.43
N GLN A 95 5.41 13.64 -21.21
CA GLN A 95 6.21 13.12 -22.34
C GLN A 95 5.78 13.63 -23.73
N ILE A 96 4.84 14.58 -23.81
CA ILE A 96 4.52 15.30 -25.06
C ILE A 96 5.20 16.67 -25.10
#